data_AF-A0A2W2ALZ2-F1
#
_entry.id   AF-A0A2W2ALZ2-F1
#
_cell.length_a   1.000
_cell.length_b   1.000
_cell.length_c   1.000
_cell.angle_alpha   90.00
_cell.angle_beta   90.00
_cell.angle_gamma   90.00
#
_symmetry.space_group_name_H-M   'P 1'
#
loop_
_entity.id
_entity.type
_entity.pdbx_description
1 polymer ?
#
loop_
_entity_poly.entity_id
_entity_poly.type
_entity_poly.pdbx_seq_one_letter_code
_entity_poly.pdbx_strand_id
1 'polypeptide(L)'
;MSELALLGNIRPEECLARLQSRNSNFLSDLLHRINAREDLSFTWYTPVPRLQQALEANRRNLDALPDEADIEQLLEPVRKALSTCSEKAVRRYAAQLIGSFPNASLTDPETYMAALVFDLLDCKIPDAILLLTCQEIRRTSRFVPTISEVLQMAQRYSDQWHEILAIPSALPRTRERLQYAVRCAEQTLEHVLEHGHKPPEGTRA
;
A
#
# COMPACT_ATOMS: atom_id res chain seq x y z
N MET A 1 -1.19 18.27 -18.31
CA MET A 1 -0.02 17.37 -18.28
C MET A 1 -0.14 16.54 -17.01
N SER A 2 -0.30 15.22 -17.12
CA SER A 2 -0.42 14.39 -15.91
C SER A 2 0.89 14.44 -15.13
N GLU A 3 0.81 14.61 -13.81
CA GLU A 3 1.96 14.55 -12.89
C GLU A 3 2.77 13.25 -13.06
N LEU A 4 2.13 12.20 -13.61
CA LEU A 4 2.72 10.93 -14.01
C LEU A 4 3.87 11.07 -15.04
N ALA A 5 3.81 12.05 -15.94
CA ALA A 5 4.87 12.28 -16.94
C ALA A 5 6.18 12.82 -16.34
N LEU A 6 6.13 13.40 -15.12
CA LEU A 6 7.32 13.89 -14.41
C LEU A 6 8.07 12.78 -13.65
N LEU A 7 7.53 11.55 -13.61
CA LEU A 7 8.13 10.43 -12.89
C LEU A 7 9.22 9.68 -13.69
N GLY A 8 9.37 9.96 -14.99
CA GLY A 8 10.25 9.19 -15.90
C GLY A 8 11.75 9.20 -15.61
N ASN A 9 12.23 10.10 -14.73
CA ASN A 9 13.66 10.20 -14.33
C ASN A 9 13.88 10.10 -12.82
N ILE A 10 12.84 9.77 -12.05
CA ILE A 10 12.93 9.73 -10.59
C ILE A 10 13.64 8.45 -10.18
N ARG A 11 14.64 8.56 -9.30
CA ARG A 11 15.33 7.39 -8.75
C ARG A 11 14.29 6.53 -8.04
N PRO A 12 14.33 5.19 -8.13
CA PRO A 12 13.37 4.32 -7.46
C PRO A 12 13.14 4.69 -5.98
N GLU A 13 14.21 5.12 -5.32
CA GLU A 13 14.27 5.61 -3.93
C GLU A 13 13.37 6.85 -3.68
N GLU A 14 13.36 7.82 -4.60
CA GLU A 14 12.51 9.00 -4.54
C GLU A 14 11.06 8.68 -4.93
N CYS A 15 10.87 7.70 -5.82
CA CYS A 15 9.54 7.19 -6.18
C CYS A 15 8.89 6.51 -4.97
N LEU A 16 9.65 5.69 -4.23
CA LEU A 16 9.22 5.04 -2.99
C LEU A 16 8.88 6.08 -1.90
N ALA A 17 9.72 7.09 -1.70
CA ALA A 17 9.46 8.16 -0.72
C ALA A 17 8.23 9.03 -1.09
N ARG A 18 8.00 9.26 -2.39
CA ARG A 18 6.80 9.98 -2.89
C ARG A 18 5.54 9.12 -2.80
N LEU A 19 5.62 7.83 -3.11
CA LEU A 19 4.52 6.89 -2.93
C LEU A 19 4.16 6.73 -1.45
N GLN A 20 5.15 6.64 -0.56
CA GLN A 20 4.95 6.61 0.88
C GLN A 20 4.26 7.89 1.38
N SER A 21 4.72 9.08 0.95
CA SER A 21 4.19 10.36 1.47
C SER A 21 2.83 10.79 0.91
N ARG A 22 2.47 10.40 -0.32
CA ARG A 22 1.21 10.83 -0.95
C ARG A 22 0.15 9.74 -1.12
N ASN A 23 0.53 8.49 -1.42
CA ASN A 23 -0.42 7.50 -1.96
C ASN A 23 -0.63 6.27 -1.07
N SER A 24 0.37 5.86 -0.27
CA SER A 24 0.25 4.65 0.55
C SER A 24 -0.88 4.75 1.58
N ASN A 25 -0.95 5.87 2.30
CA ASN A 25 -2.04 6.13 3.24
C ASN A 25 -3.38 6.30 2.51
N PHE A 26 -3.43 7.02 1.39
CA PHE A 26 -4.70 7.26 0.70
C PHE A 26 -5.32 5.98 0.15
N LEU A 27 -4.56 5.17 -0.59
CA LEU A 27 -5.08 3.95 -1.22
C LEU A 27 -5.33 2.86 -0.17
N SER A 28 -4.44 2.69 0.80
CA SER A 28 -4.67 1.75 1.91
C SER A 28 -5.88 2.17 2.74
N ASP A 29 -6.01 3.45 3.11
CA ASP A 29 -7.18 3.96 3.84
C ASP A 29 -8.46 3.87 3.01
N LEU A 30 -8.40 4.10 1.69
CA LEU A 30 -9.55 3.98 0.81
C LEU A 30 -10.01 2.52 0.72
N LEU A 31 -9.08 1.59 0.48
CA LEU A 31 -9.38 0.16 0.46
C LEU A 31 -9.85 -0.35 1.82
N HIS A 32 -9.22 0.09 2.91
CA HIS A 32 -9.63 -0.27 4.26
C HIS A 32 -11.03 0.29 4.59
N ARG A 33 -11.35 1.54 4.18
CA ARG A 33 -12.69 2.11 4.37
C ARG A 33 -13.75 1.38 3.53
N ILE A 34 -13.40 0.97 2.32
CA ILE A 34 -14.33 0.23 1.46
C ILE A 34 -14.52 -1.21 1.96
N ASN A 35 -13.46 -1.87 2.42
CA ASN A 35 -13.54 -3.21 2.98
C ASN A 35 -14.22 -3.24 4.35
N ALA A 36 -13.99 -2.24 5.21
CA ALA A 36 -14.64 -2.13 6.51
C ALA A 36 -16.13 -1.77 6.44
N ARG A 37 -16.62 -1.25 5.29
CA ARG A 37 -18.05 -1.14 5.03
C ARG A 37 -18.60 -2.50 4.60
N GLU A 38 -18.74 -3.39 5.58
CA GLU A 38 -19.46 -4.66 5.42
C GLU A 38 -20.96 -4.42 5.18
N ASP A 39 -21.49 -3.30 5.67
CA ASP A 39 -22.91 -2.98 5.57
C ASP A 39 -23.20 -2.02 4.41
N LEU A 40 -23.12 -2.57 3.19
CA LEU A 40 -23.68 -1.94 1.98
C LEU A 40 -25.19 -2.22 1.84
N SER A 41 -25.82 -2.81 2.86
CA SER A 41 -27.24 -3.13 2.85
C SER A 41 -28.05 -1.86 3.12
N PHE A 42 -28.67 -1.33 2.08
CA PHE A 42 -29.70 -0.31 2.22
C PHE A 42 -31.04 -1.00 2.42
N THR A 43 -31.70 -0.75 3.55
CA THR A 43 -33.06 -1.23 3.78
C THR A 43 -34.07 -0.17 3.36
N TRP A 44 -35.28 -0.57 2.98
CA TRP A 44 -36.39 0.33 2.63
C TRP A 44 -36.79 1.28 3.77
N TYR A 45 -36.36 0.99 5.00
CA TYR A 45 -36.56 1.81 6.20
C TYR A 45 -35.48 2.90 6.38
N THR A 46 -34.46 2.92 5.53
CA THR A 46 -33.39 3.92 5.63
C THR A 46 -33.97 5.31 5.32
N PRO A 47 -33.80 6.32 6.20
CA PRO A 47 -34.26 7.67 5.93
C PRO A 47 -33.66 8.24 4.65
N VAL A 48 -34.47 8.94 3.83
CA VAL A 48 -34.06 9.54 2.56
C VAL A 48 -32.76 10.36 2.66
N PRO A 49 -32.57 11.25 3.67
CA PRO A 49 -31.31 12.00 3.79
C PRO A 49 -30.08 11.10 3.97
N ARG A 50 -30.21 9.97 4.69
CA ARG A 50 -29.12 9.01 4.87
C ARG A 50 -28.83 8.26 3.57
N LEU A 51 -29.85 7.88 2.81
CA LEU A 51 -29.69 7.26 1.49
C LEU A 51 -28.96 8.19 0.51
N GLN A 52 -29.37 9.46 0.44
CA GLN A 52 -28.72 10.48 -0.40
C GLN A 52 -27.27 10.68 -0.01
N GLN A 53 -26.98 10.85 1.29
CA GLN A 53 -25.62 11.00 1.78
C GLN A 53 -24.75 9.78 1.45
N ALA A 54 -25.29 8.57 1.59
CA ALA A 54 -24.55 7.35 1.26
C ALA A 54 -24.31 7.20 -0.25
N LEU A 55 -25.29 7.53 -1.08
CA LEU A 55 -25.17 7.56 -2.54
C LEU A 55 -24.07 8.54 -2.98
N GLU A 56 -24.09 9.78 -2.46
CA GLU A 56 -23.08 10.79 -2.75
C GLU A 56 -21.69 10.37 -2.27
N ALA A 57 -21.59 9.73 -1.10
CA ALA A 57 -20.32 9.20 -0.62
C ALA A 57 -19.79 8.07 -1.53
N ASN A 58 -20.64 7.16 -1.97
CA ASN A 58 -20.24 6.06 -2.84
C ASN A 58 -19.86 6.53 -4.24
N ARG A 59 -20.59 7.50 -4.81
CA ARG A 59 -20.23 8.15 -6.09
C ARG A 59 -18.87 8.84 -5.99
N ARG A 60 -18.65 9.67 -4.96
CA ARG A 60 -17.34 10.30 -4.72
C ARG A 60 -16.21 9.29 -4.59
N ASN A 61 -16.44 8.19 -3.88
CA ASN A 61 -15.44 7.13 -3.76
C ASN A 61 -15.16 6.45 -5.11
N LEU A 62 -16.19 6.18 -5.91
CA LEU A 62 -16.07 5.57 -7.23
C LEU A 62 -15.30 6.50 -8.19
N ASP A 63 -15.62 7.79 -8.19
CA ASP A 63 -14.96 8.81 -9.00
C ASP A 63 -13.50 9.03 -8.57
N ALA A 64 -13.19 8.79 -7.29
CA ALA A 64 -11.84 8.88 -6.75
C ALA A 64 -10.99 7.62 -7.00
N LEU A 65 -11.58 6.51 -7.47
CA LEU A 65 -10.80 5.31 -7.80
C LEU A 65 -10.01 5.55 -9.09
N PRO A 66 -8.66 5.45 -9.05
CA PRO A 66 -7.85 5.56 -10.26
C PRO A 66 -8.18 4.41 -11.22
N ASP A 67 -7.89 4.61 -12.50
CA ASP A 67 -8.01 3.56 -13.49
C ASP A 67 -6.92 2.50 -13.30
N GLU A 68 -7.22 1.25 -13.66
CA GLU A 68 -6.30 0.13 -13.47
C GLU A 68 -4.98 0.35 -14.23
N ALA A 69 -5.06 0.91 -15.43
CA ALA A 69 -3.89 1.27 -16.23
C ALA A 69 -2.98 2.30 -15.54
N ASP A 70 -3.57 3.29 -14.86
CA ASP A 70 -2.81 4.31 -14.13
C ASP A 70 -2.11 3.69 -12.91
N ILE A 71 -2.77 2.76 -12.20
CA ILE A 71 -2.14 2.06 -11.08
C ILE A 71 -0.99 1.18 -11.58
N GLU A 72 -1.18 0.39 -12.63
CA GLU A 72 -0.09 -0.45 -13.16
C GLU A 72 1.10 0.39 -13.62
N GLN A 73 0.86 1.53 -14.27
CA GLN A 73 1.92 2.45 -14.63
C GLN A 73 2.66 3.01 -13.41
N LEU A 74 1.94 3.29 -12.32
CA LEU A 74 2.52 3.76 -11.05
C LEU A 74 3.34 2.67 -10.32
N LEU A 75 2.93 1.40 -10.43
CA LEU A 75 3.57 0.29 -9.71
C LEU A 75 4.74 -0.33 -10.48
N GLU A 76 4.83 -0.16 -11.79
CA GLU A 76 5.92 -0.73 -12.59
C GLU A 76 7.33 -0.33 -12.07
N PRO A 77 7.62 0.94 -11.71
CA PRO A 77 8.89 1.30 -11.09
C PRO A 77 9.14 0.58 -9.76
N VAL A 78 8.08 0.33 -8.98
CA VAL A 78 8.16 -0.39 -7.70
C VAL A 78 8.49 -1.85 -7.93
N ARG A 79 7.80 -2.53 -8.86
CA ARG A 79 8.11 -3.92 -9.26
C ARG A 79 9.55 -4.05 -9.72
N LYS A 80 10.03 -3.12 -10.54
CA LYS A 80 11.42 -3.07 -11.01
C LYS A 80 12.43 -2.86 -9.87
N ALA A 81 12.09 -2.00 -8.91
CA ALA A 81 12.94 -1.76 -7.74
C ALA A 81 13.04 -3.00 -6.83
N LEU A 82 11.94 -3.74 -6.70
CA LEU A 82 11.84 -4.94 -5.86
C LEU A 82 12.36 -6.20 -6.55
N SER A 83 12.54 -6.20 -7.87
CA SER A 83 13.11 -7.35 -8.59
C SER A 83 14.64 -7.37 -8.61
N THR A 84 15.30 -6.28 -8.18
CA THR A 84 16.76 -6.17 -8.21
C THR A 84 17.35 -6.54 -6.86
N CYS A 85 18.22 -7.55 -6.85
CA CYS A 85 19.04 -7.94 -5.71
C CYS A 85 20.47 -8.14 -6.21
N SER A 86 21.40 -7.26 -5.84
CA SER A 86 22.78 -7.33 -6.30
C SER A 86 23.77 -7.41 -5.14
N GLU A 87 24.71 -8.35 -5.21
CA GLU A 87 25.77 -8.50 -4.19
C GLU A 87 26.54 -7.19 -3.98
N LYS A 88 26.81 -6.46 -5.06
CA LYS A 88 27.48 -5.15 -5.01
C LYS A 88 26.69 -4.14 -4.17
N ALA A 89 25.37 -4.06 -4.33
CA ALA A 89 24.54 -3.17 -3.54
C ALA A 89 24.44 -3.64 -2.09
N VAL A 90 24.25 -4.95 -1.86
CA VAL A 90 24.19 -5.55 -0.52
C VAL A 90 25.46 -5.24 0.29
N ARG A 91 26.64 -5.50 -0.27
CA ARG A 91 27.93 -5.18 0.36
C ARG A 91 28.06 -3.68 0.68
N ARG A 92 27.68 -2.82 -0.28
CA ARG A 92 27.72 -1.36 -0.10
C ARG A 92 26.83 -0.91 1.06
N TYR A 93 25.59 -1.38 1.12
CA TYR A 93 24.65 -0.97 2.16
C TYR A 93 25.01 -1.55 3.53
N ALA A 94 25.47 -2.80 3.60
CA ALA A 94 26.00 -3.39 4.83
C ALA A 94 27.19 -2.59 5.38
N ALA A 95 28.16 -2.23 4.52
CA ALA A 95 29.29 -1.40 4.92
C ALA A 95 28.86 0.00 5.41
N GLN A 96 27.91 0.64 4.72
CA GLN A 96 27.35 1.93 5.15
C GLN A 96 26.64 1.84 6.50
N LEU A 97 25.89 0.74 6.73
CA LEU A 97 25.19 0.50 7.97
C LEU A 97 26.19 0.39 9.14
N ILE A 98 27.20 -0.48 9.01
CA ILE A 98 28.23 -0.67 10.04
C ILE A 98 29.01 0.63 10.28
N GLY A 99 29.41 1.32 9.20
CA GLY A 99 30.14 2.59 9.29
C GLY A 99 29.36 3.73 9.94
N SER A 100 28.04 3.59 10.10
CA SER A 100 27.21 4.57 10.80
C SER A 100 27.28 4.45 12.33
N PHE A 101 27.98 3.44 12.86
CA PHE A 101 28.17 3.21 14.29
C PHE A 101 29.66 3.20 14.67
N PRO A 102 30.37 4.34 14.59
CA PRO A 102 31.82 4.40 14.74
C PRO A 102 32.33 4.00 16.13
N ASN A 103 31.49 4.08 17.15
CA ASN A 103 31.84 3.72 18.53
C ASN A 103 31.53 2.25 18.86
N ALA A 104 31.04 1.47 17.90
CA ALA A 104 30.72 0.08 18.13
C ALA A 104 32.00 -0.76 18.14
N SER A 105 32.26 -1.37 19.28
CA SER A 105 33.37 -2.30 19.48
C SER A 105 32.97 -3.69 18.95
N LEU A 106 32.86 -3.81 17.62
CA LEU A 106 32.71 -5.11 16.98
C LEU A 106 34.02 -5.89 17.13
N THR A 107 33.98 -7.05 17.78
CA THR A 107 35.15 -7.90 17.99
C THR A 107 35.76 -8.39 16.67
N ASP A 108 34.90 -8.69 15.69
CA ASP A 108 35.30 -9.12 14.34
C ASP A 108 34.35 -8.51 13.29
N PRO A 109 34.64 -7.29 12.80
CA PRO A 109 33.81 -6.61 11.81
C PRO A 109 33.75 -7.34 10.46
N GLU A 110 34.81 -8.05 10.08
CA GLU A 110 34.89 -8.76 8.80
C GLU A 110 33.95 -9.96 8.79
N THR A 111 33.99 -10.78 9.86
CA THR A 111 33.07 -11.91 10.01
C THR A 111 31.62 -11.44 10.12
N TYR A 112 31.36 -10.37 10.89
CA TYR A 112 30.01 -9.79 10.97
C TYR A 112 29.50 -9.34 9.59
N MET A 113 30.34 -8.62 8.81
CA MET A 113 29.95 -8.16 7.48
C MET A 113 29.73 -9.31 6.50
N ALA A 114 30.59 -10.34 6.54
CA ALA A 114 30.45 -11.53 5.70
C ALA A 114 29.15 -12.28 6.00
N ALA A 115 28.82 -12.49 7.28
CA ALA A 115 27.58 -13.14 7.71
C ALA A 115 26.35 -12.33 7.30
N LEU A 116 26.35 -11.01 7.54
CA LEU A 116 25.24 -10.14 7.16
C LEU A 116 24.99 -10.15 5.65
N VAL A 117 26.05 -10.07 4.83
CA VAL A 117 25.93 -10.10 3.37
C VAL A 117 25.41 -11.46 2.89
N PHE A 118 25.90 -12.55 3.49
CA PHE A 118 25.42 -13.90 3.18
C PHE A 118 23.90 -14.01 3.45
N ASP A 119 23.44 -13.65 4.65
CA ASP A 119 22.02 -13.77 5.02
C ASP A 119 21.11 -12.88 4.17
N LEU A 120 21.54 -11.65 3.84
CA LEU A 120 20.78 -10.74 2.98
C LEU A 120 20.62 -11.28 1.56
N LEU A 121 21.67 -11.92 1.02
CA LEU A 121 21.63 -12.55 -0.30
C LEU A 121 20.80 -13.83 -0.31
N ASP A 122 20.92 -14.65 0.74
CA ASP A 122 20.15 -15.89 0.90
C ASP A 122 18.64 -15.61 0.99
N CYS A 123 18.27 -14.56 1.75
CA CYS A 123 16.90 -14.07 1.83
C CYS A 123 16.43 -13.30 0.59
N LYS A 124 17.31 -13.09 -0.41
CA LYS A 124 17.04 -12.33 -1.65
C LYS A 124 16.43 -10.95 -1.38
N ILE A 125 16.93 -10.25 -0.37
CA ILE A 125 16.39 -8.93 0.01
C ILE A 125 16.66 -7.93 -1.13
N PRO A 126 15.63 -7.29 -1.71
CA PRO A 126 15.82 -6.35 -2.80
C PRO A 126 16.64 -5.11 -2.38
N ASP A 127 17.40 -4.56 -3.33
CA ASP A 127 18.28 -3.41 -3.10
C ASP A 127 17.51 -2.20 -2.53
N ALA A 128 16.27 -1.99 -2.98
CA ALA A 128 15.39 -0.92 -2.50
C ALA A 128 14.94 -1.14 -1.04
N ILE A 129 14.61 -2.38 -0.67
CA ILE A 129 14.22 -2.75 0.70
C ILE A 129 15.41 -2.57 1.64
N LEU A 130 16.59 -3.00 1.22
CA LEU A 130 17.81 -2.88 2.01
C LEU A 130 18.18 -1.42 2.27
N LEU A 131 18.03 -0.54 1.27
CA LEU A 131 18.23 0.89 1.46
C LEU A 131 17.31 1.47 2.54
N LEU A 132 16.00 1.19 2.48
CA LEU A 132 15.01 1.66 3.46
C LEU A 132 15.34 1.12 4.85
N THR A 133 15.67 -0.17 4.93
CA THR A 133 16.09 -0.85 6.15
C THR A 133 17.29 -0.17 6.81
N CYS A 134 18.36 0.06 6.04
CA CYS A 134 19.56 0.73 6.55
C CYS A 134 19.29 2.19 6.93
N GLN A 135 18.41 2.90 6.24
CA GLN A 135 18.03 4.26 6.62
C GLN A 135 17.27 4.28 7.96
N GLU A 136 16.32 3.37 8.16
CA GLU A 136 15.51 3.32 9.38
C GLU A 136 16.34 2.93 10.59
N ILE A 137 17.17 1.90 10.47
CA ILE A 137 18.04 1.45 11.57
C ILE A 137 19.00 2.55 11.99
N ARG A 138 19.56 3.32 11.05
CA ARG A 138 20.45 4.45 11.38
C ARG A 138 19.74 5.58 12.14
N ARG A 139 18.42 5.75 11.94
CA ARG A 139 17.63 6.76 12.63
C ARG A 139 17.15 6.30 14.01
N THR A 140 16.91 5.00 14.16
CA THR A 140 16.22 4.44 15.33
C THR A 140 17.14 3.71 16.30
N SER A 141 18.21 3.09 15.81
CA SER A 141 19.14 2.36 16.65
C SER A 141 20.29 3.25 17.15
N ARG A 142 20.68 3.03 18.40
CA ARG A 142 21.88 3.66 19.01
C ARG A 142 23.12 2.76 18.92
N PHE A 143 22.93 1.47 18.69
CA PHE A 143 23.97 0.45 18.66
C PHE A 143 23.99 -0.25 17.31
N VAL A 144 25.09 -0.93 16.98
CA VAL A 144 25.12 -1.79 15.78
C VAL A 144 24.01 -2.83 15.91
N PRO A 145 23.11 -2.92 14.92
CA PRO A 145 22.04 -3.91 14.95
C PRO A 145 22.64 -5.32 14.90
N THR A 146 21.96 -6.28 15.49
CA THR A 146 22.16 -7.69 15.21
C THR A 146 21.72 -8.00 13.78
N ILE A 147 22.26 -9.07 13.18
CA ILE A 147 21.83 -9.52 11.85
C ILE A 147 20.32 -9.82 11.84
N SER A 148 19.80 -10.43 12.91
CA SER A 148 18.35 -10.68 13.07
C SER A 148 17.50 -9.40 13.06
N GLU A 149 17.98 -8.31 13.66
CA GLU A 149 17.25 -7.02 13.63
C GLU A 149 17.23 -6.44 12.22
N VAL A 150 18.34 -6.56 11.46
CA VAL A 150 18.38 -6.13 10.06
C VAL A 150 17.39 -6.93 9.23
N LEU A 151 17.38 -8.26 9.37
CA LEU A 151 16.47 -9.14 8.61
C LEU A 151 15.00 -8.90 8.98
N GLN A 152 14.67 -8.75 10.27
CA GLN A 152 13.30 -8.45 10.70
C GLN A 152 12.81 -7.11 10.14
N MET A 153 13.66 -6.08 10.14
CA MET A 153 13.31 -4.79 9.57
C MET A 153 13.14 -4.87 8.05
N ALA A 154 14.02 -5.58 7.35
CA ALA A 154 13.89 -5.82 5.92
C ALA A 154 12.59 -6.56 5.58
N GLN A 155 12.24 -7.59 6.36
CA GLN A 155 11.00 -8.33 6.18
C GLN A 155 9.77 -7.44 6.34
N ARG A 156 9.73 -6.58 7.36
CA ARG A 156 8.62 -5.63 7.55
C ARG A 156 8.42 -4.72 6.34
N TYR A 157 9.50 -4.20 5.77
CA TYR A 157 9.40 -3.40 4.54
C TYR A 157 8.95 -4.25 3.36
N SER A 158 9.45 -5.48 3.20
CA SER A 158 8.98 -6.40 2.16
C SER A 158 7.47 -6.65 2.26
N ASP A 159 6.96 -6.94 3.45
CA ASP A 159 5.53 -7.17 3.70
C ASP A 159 4.69 -5.95 3.33
N GLN A 160 5.09 -4.75 3.77
CA GLN A 160 4.43 -3.49 3.41
C GLN A 160 4.35 -3.27 1.89
N TRP A 161 5.43 -3.57 1.17
CA TRP A 161 5.44 -3.42 -0.29
C TRP A 161 4.62 -4.50 -0.99
N HIS A 162 4.56 -5.72 -0.45
CA HIS A 162 3.68 -6.76 -0.97
C HIS A 162 2.19 -6.38 -0.83
N GLU A 163 1.80 -5.75 0.27
CA GLU A 163 0.44 -5.20 0.43
C GLU A 163 0.12 -4.14 -0.64
N ILE A 164 1.06 -3.23 -0.92
CA ILE A 164 0.89 -2.21 -1.96
C ILE A 164 0.79 -2.85 -3.35
N LEU A 165 1.60 -3.86 -3.65
CA LEU A 165 1.56 -4.58 -4.92
C LEU A 165 0.29 -5.42 -5.11
N ALA A 166 -0.46 -5.71 -4.03
CA ALA A 166 -1.75 -6.40 -4.09
C ALA A 166 -2.93 -5.45 -4.39
N ILE A 167 -2.72 -4.12 -4.39
CA ILE A 167 -3.77 -3.13 -4.67
C ILE A 167 -4.44 -3.34 -6.05
N PRO A 168 -3.70 -3.53 -7.16
CA PRO A 168 -4.32 -3.67 -8.49
C PRO A 168 -5.30 -4.83 -8.56
N SER A 169 -4.96 -5.98 -7.96
CA SER A 169 -5.84 -7.16 -7.99
C SER A 169 -7.10 -6.97 -7.14
N ALA A 170 -7.06 -6.09 -6.13
CA ALA A 170 -8.22 -5.75 -5.30
C ALA A 170 -9.12 -4.66 -5.94
N LEU A 171 -8.60 -3.87 -6.86
CA LEU A 171 -9.29 -2.70 -7.41
C LEU A 171 -10.55 -3.05 -8.23
N PRO A 172 -10.56 -4.04 -9.16
CA PRO A 172 -11.76 -4.37 -9.93
C PRO A 172 -12.93 -4.77 -9.02
N ARG A 173 -12.67 -5.66 -8.05
CA ARG A 173 -13.68 -6.09 -7.08
C ARG A 173 -14.21 -4.93 -6.24
N THR A 174 -13.34 -4.00 -5.88
CA THR A 174 -13.71 -2.79 -5.13
C THR A 174 -14.61 -1.87 -5.97
N ARG A 175 -14.27 -1.66 -7.24
CA ARG A 175 -15.05 -0.88 -8.19
C ARG A 175 -16.43 -1.49 -8.42
N GLU A 176 -16.50 -2.80 -8.65
CA GLU A 176 -17.77 -3.54 -8.80
C GLU A 176 -18.67 -3.40 -7.57
N ARG A 177 -18.10 -3.53 -6.36
CA ARG A 177 -18.86 -3.35 -5.10
C ARG A 177 -19.42 -1.95 -4.96
N LEU A 178 -18.65 -0.91 -5.30
CA LEU A 178 -19.12 0.48 -5.26
C LEU A 178 -20.20 0.74 -6.31
N GLN A 179 -20.01 0.25 -7.54
CA GLN A 179 -21.02 0.36 -8.60
C GLN A 179 -22.32 -0.33 -8.21
N TYR A 180 -22.23 -1.53 -7.62
CA TYR A 180 -23.39 -2.23 -7.09
C TYR A 180 -24.09 -1.40 -5.99
N ALA A 181 -23.35 -0.88 -5.02
CA ALA A 181 -23.90 -0.06 -3.94
C ALA A 181 -24.57 1.23 -4.43
N VAL A 182 -23.99 1.89 -5.45
CA VAL A 182 -24.59 3.06 -6.10
C VAL A 182 -25.93 2.68 -6.74
N ARG A 183 -25.97 1.61 -7.55
CA ARG A 183 -27.21 1.15 -8.19
C ARG A 183 -28.28 0.78 -7.17
N CYS A 184 -27.93 0.06 -6.10
CA CYS A 184 -28.89 -0.30 -5.04
C CYS A 184 -29.43 0.94 -4.32
N ALA A 185 -28.58 1.92 -4.02
CA ALA A 185 -29.01 3.16 -3.39
C ALA A 185 -29.92 4.00 -4.31
N GLU A 186 -29.62 4.05 -5.60
CA GLU A 186 -30.46 4.71 -6.62
C GLU A 186 -31.84 4.07 -6.71
N GLN A 187 -31.90 2.74 -6.87
CA GLN A 187 -33.16 1.99 -6.92
C GLN A 187 -33.98 2.13 -5.63
N THR A 188 -33.31 2.11 -4.47
CA THR A 188 -33.97 2.29 -3.17
C THR A 188 -34.53 3.70 -3.04
N LEU A 189 -33.77 4.71 -3.45
CA LEU A 189 -34.19 6.10 -3.40
C LEU A 189 -35.37 6.37 -4.33
N GLU A 190 -35.30 5.89 -5.58
CA GLU A 190 -36.39 5.97 -6.56
C GLU A 190 -37.68 5.34 -6.01
N HIS A 191 -37.58 4.11 -5.49
CA HIS A 191 -38.72 3.42 -4.90
C HIS A 191 -39.33 4.19 -3.71
N VAL A 192 -38.50 4.70 -2.79
CA VAL A 192 -38.98 5.46 -1.62
C VAL A 192 -39.64 6.77 -2.02
N LEU A 193 -39.18 7.42 -3.11
CA LEU A 193 -39.78 8.64 -3.63
C LEU A 193 -41.15 8.38 -4.29
N GLU A 194 -41.30 7.26 -4.99
CA GLU A 194 -42.54 6.90 -5.70
C GLU A 194 -43.60 6.27 -4.78
N HIS A 195 -43.17 5.38 -3.87
CA HIS A 195 -44.05 4.49 -3.11
C HIS A 195 -44.00 4.73 -1.59
N GLY A 196 -43.15 5.65 -1.12
CA GLY A 196 -42.86 5.83 0.30
C GLY A 196 -42.04 4.66 0.87
N HIS A 197 -42.02 4.51 2.19
CA HIS A 197 -41.26 3.44 2.88
C HIS A 197 -41.92 2.05 2.82
N LYS A 198 -42.79 1.78 1.84
CA LYS A 198 -43.40 0.46 1.65
C LYS A 198 -42.41 -0.45 0.91
N PRO A 199 -42.21 -1.71 1.30
CA PRO A 199 -41.35 -2.63 0.54
C PRO A 199 -41.98 -2.99 -0.83
N PRO A 200 -41.17 -3.35 -1.85
CA PRO A 200 -41.70 -3.83 -3.13
C PRO A 200 -42.51 -5.12 -2.96
N GLU A 201 -43.60 -5.26 -3.71
CA GLU A 201 -44.44 -6.45 -3.70
C GLU A 201 -43.60 -7.71 -4.00
N GLY A 202 -43.67 -8.72 -3.13
CA GLY A 202 -42.91 -9.96 -3.26
C GLY A 202 -41.59 -10.02 -2.47
N THR A 203 -41.17 -8.94 -1.83
CA THR A 203 -40.04 -8.98 -0.88
C THR A 203 -40.50 -9.70 0.40
N ARG A 204 -40.17 -10.99 0.54
CA ARG A 204 -40.41 -11.73 1.79
C ARG A 204 -39.51 -11.15 2.88
N ALA A 205 -40.12 -10.81 4.02
CA ALA A 205 -39.44 -10.36 5.23
C ALA A 205 -38.55 -11.45 5.82
#